data_AF-A0A368D9X3-F1
#
_entry.id   AF-A0A368D9X3-F1
#
_cell.length_a   1.000
_cell.length_b   1.000
_cell.length_c   1.000
_cell.angle_alpha   90.00
_cell.angle_beta   90.00
_cell.angle_gamma   90.00
#
_symmetry.space_group_name_H-M   'P 1'
#
loop_
_entity.id
_entity.type
_entity.pdbx_description
1 polymer ?
#
loop_
_entity_poly.entity_id
_entity_poly.type
_entity_poly.pdbx_seq_one_letter_code
_entity_poly.pdbx_strand_id
1 'polypeptide(L)' 'MKYKFLYIFFISQIIYSQQFRNITNISDLNGFTGNNGVAVADYDQDGDLDIFIVYARFENGETSISRL' A
#
# COMPACT_ATOMS: atom_id res chain seq x y z
N MET A 1 -1.93 -39.36 -9.78
CA MET A 1 -2.25 -38.63 -11.02
C MET A 1 -3.48 -37.72 -10.93
N LYS A 2 -4.43 -37.94 -9.99
CA LYS A 2 -5.70 -37.17 -9.89
C LYS A 2 -5.54 -35.65 -9.71
N TYR A 3 -4.44 -35.16 -9.14
CA TYR A 3 -4.26 -33.73 -8.85
C TYR A 3 -3.30 -33.00 -9.79
N LYS A 4 -2.70 -33.68 -10.79
CA LYS A 4 -1.76 -33.04 -11.73
C LYS A 4 -2.41 -31.90 -12.52
N PHE A 5 -3.67 -32.05 -12.89
CA PHE A 5 -4.44 -31.01 -13.59
C PHE A 5 -4.67 -29.77 -12.70
N LEU A 6 -5.01 -29.99 -11.42
CA LEU A 6 -5.20 -28.92 -10.45
C LEU A 6 -3.89 -28.12 -10.22
N TYR A 7 -2.76 -28.82 -10.20
CA TYR A 7 -1.43 -28.20 -10.05
C TYR A 7 -1.08 -27.26 -11.22
N ILE A 8 -1.34 -27.69 -12.46
CA ILE A 8 -1.13 -26.88 -13.66
C ILE A 8 -2.08 -25.67 -13.67
N PHE A 9 -3.34 -25.87 -13.25
CA PHE A 9 -4.33 -24.79 -13.14
C PHE A 9 -3.91 -23.71 -12.15
N PHE A 10 -3.40 -24.06 -10.96
CA PHE A 10 -2.95 -23.05 -9.99
C PHE A 10 -1.65 -22.35 -10.41
N ILE A 11 -0.72 -23.06 -11.08
CA ILE A 11 0.51 -22.45 -11.61
C ILE A 11 0.18 -21.39 -12.66
N SER A 12 -0.80 -21.63 -13.54
CA SER A 12 -1.19 -20.63 -14.55
C SER A 12 -1.78 -19.37 -13.92
N GLN A 13 -2.45 -19.46 -12.76
CA GLN A 13 -2.97 -18.27 -12.05
C GLN A 13 -1.84 -17.43 -11.43
N ILE A 14 -0.77 -18.07 -10.95
CA ILE A 14 0.34 -17.37 -10.27
C ILE A 14 1.15 -16.51 -11.28
N ILE A 15 1.25 -16.94 -12.54
CA ILE A 15 2.05 -16.26 -13.57
C ILE A 15 1.44 -14.90 -13.98
N TYR A 16 0.11 -14.73 -13.86
CA TYR A 16 -0.58 -13.48 -14.21
C TYR A 16 -0.94 -12.60 -13.01
N SER A 17 -0.65 -13.04 -11.79
CA SER A 17 -0.88 -12.22 -10.60
C SER A 17 0.14 -11.09 -10.52
N GLN A 18 -0.31 -9.90 -10.13
CA GLN A 18 0.60 -8.90 -9.61
C GLN A 18 1.36 -9.48 -8.42
N GLN A 19 2.67 -9.24 -8.42
CA GLN A 19 3.53 -9.60 -7.31
C GLN A 19 3.58 -8.43 -6.34
N PHE A 20 3.49 -8.72 -5.05
CA PHE A 20 3.84 -7.72 -4.05
C PHE A 20 5.33 -7.37 -4.21
N ARG A 21 5.62 -6.11 -4.47
CA ARG A 21 6.99 -5.59 -4.50
C ARG A 21 7.14 -4.62 -3.34
N ASN A 22 8.04 -4.94 -2.42
CA ASN A 22 8.42 -3.98 -1.39
C ASN A 22 9.23 -2.86 -2.05
N ILE A 23 8.66 -1.67 -2.08
CA ILE A 23 9.25 -0.46 -2.67
C ILE A 23 9.47 0.66 -1.64
N THR A 24 9.31 0.40 -0.34
CA THR A 24 9.32 1.43 0.71
C THR A 24 10.54 2.35 0.62
N ASN A 25 11.69 1.79 0.26
CA ASN A 25 12.94 2.55 0.15
C ASN A 25 13.00 3.48 -1.06
N ILE A 26 12.42 3.09 -2.19
CA ILE A 26 12.45 3.89 -3.42
C ILE A 26 11.25 4.84 -3.54
N SER A 27 10.20 4.62 -2.73
CA SER A 27 9.02 5.47 -2.68
C SER A 27 9.12 6.59 -1.63
N ASP A 28 10.27 6.73 -0.97
CA ASP A 28 10.51 7.69 0.13
C ASP A 28 9.52 7.57 1.32
N LEU A 29 8.94 6.38 1.51
CA LEU A 29 7.92 6.17 2.56
C LEU A 29 8.52 5.67 3.89
N ASN A 30 9.84 5.52 3.99
CA ASN A 30 10.51 4.99 5.19
C ASN A 30 10.21 5.80 6.48
N GLY A 31 9.96 7.11 6.36
CA GLY A 31 9.72 8.00 7.51
C GLY A 31 8.30 7.91 8.09
N PHE A 32 7.35 7.29 7.38
CA PHE A 32 5.95 7.27 7.77
C PHE A 32 5.63 5.97 8.52
N THR A 33 5.60 6.06 9.85
CA THR A 33 5.31 4.93 10.76
C THR A 33 4.20 5.30 11.76
N GLY A 34 3.48 4.29 12.27
CA GLY A 34 2.43 4.50 13.26
C GLY A 34 1.22 5.31 12.76
N ASN A 35 0.91 5.16 11.47
CA ASN A 35 -0.21 5.77 10.77
C ASN A 35 -1.50 4.93 10.95
N ASN A 36 -2.65 5.59 10.89
CA ASN A 36 -3.97 5.01 11.16
C ASN A 36 -4.74 4.66 9.89
N GLY A 37 -4.25 5.08 8.72
CA GLY A 37 -4.89 4.83 7.44
C GLY A 37 -4.13 5.47 6.28
N VAL A 38 -4.55 5.12 5.07
CA VAL A 38 -4.02 5.66 3.82
C VAL A 38 -5.16 5.77 2.80
N ALA A 39 -5.15 6.84 2.00
CA ALA A 39 -5.98 6.99 0.82
C ALA A 39 -5.09 7.26 -0.40
N VAL A 40 -5.49 6.75 -1.56
CA VAL A 40 -4.79 6.91 -2.83
C VAL A 40 -5.76 7.43 -3.87
N ALA A 41 -5.43 8.55 -4.50
CA ALA A 41 -6.21 9.21 -5.54
C ALA A 41 -5.30 10.13 -6.35
N ASP A 42 -5.67 10.43 -7.59
CA ASP A 42 -5.10 11.54 -8.37
C ASP A 42 -5.83 12.82 -7.94
N TYR A 43 -5.29 13.53 -6.94
CA TYR A 43 -6.00 14.59 -6.23
C TYR A 43 -5.97 15.91 -7.01
N ASP A 44 -4.88 16.22 -7.69
CA ASP A 44 -4.69 17.45 -8.45
C ASP A 44 -4.92 17.32 -9.96
N GLN A 45 -5.24 16.10 -10.43
CA GLN A 45 -5.59 15.77 -11.82
C GLN A 45 -4.40 15.86 -12.79
N ASP A 46 -3.18 15.59 -12.32
CA ASP A 46 -2.00 15.55 -13.18
C ASP A 46 -1.72 14.15 -13.78
N GLY A 47 -2.45 13.13 -13.32
CA GLY A 47 -2.37 11.76 -13.80
C GLY A 47 -1.41 10.86 -13.02
N ASP A 48 -0.68 11.40 -12.04
CA ASP A 48 0.07 10.62 -11.06
C ASP A 48 -0.81 10.31 -9.83
N LEU A 49 -0.59 9.16 -9.18
CA LEU A 49 -1.34 8.80 -7.98
C LEU A 49 -0.70 9.43 -6.74
N ASP A 50 -1.50 10.18 -5.98
CA ASP A 50 -1.11 10.74 -4.68
C ASP A 50 -1.42 9.79 -3.53
N ILE A 51 -0.71 9.98 -2.43
CA ILE A 51 -0.90 9.24 -1.19
C ILE A 51 -1.19 10.22 -0.06
N PHE A 52 -2.38 10.11 0.54
CA PHE A 52 -2.72 10.80 1.79
C PHE A 52 -2.55 9.84 2.97
N ILE A 53 -1.66 10.20 3.90
CA ILE A 53 -1.35 9.39 5.09
C ILE A 53 -2.09 9.94 6.30
N VAL A 54 -2.98 9.12 6.87
CA VAL A 54 -3.74 9.48 8.07
C VAL A 54 -2.91 9.18 9.30
N TYR A 55 -2.72 10.16 10.17
CA TYR A 55 -2.10 9.96 11.49
C TYR A 55 -2.87 10.69 12.58
N ALA A 56 -2.88 10.09 13.75
CA ALA A 56 -3.29 10.71 15.00
C ALA A 56 -2.25 10.37 16.07
N ARG A 57 -1.51 11.37 16.55
CA ARG A 57 -0.47 11.23 17.57
C ARG A 57 -0.79 12.11 18.77
N PHE A 58 -0.58 11.57 19.96
CA PHE A 58 -0.67 12.30 21.22
C PHE A 58 0.73 12.32 21.84
N GLU A 59 1.33 13.50 21.95
CA GLU A 59 2.68 13.70 22.50
C GLU A 59 2.66 14.93 23.42
N ASN A 60 3.25 14.81 24.62
CA ASN A 60 3.38 15.89 25.60
C ASN A 60 2.06 16.63 25.95
N GLY A 61 0.92 15.92 25.90
CA GLY A 61 -0.40 16.50 26.17
C GLY A 61 -1.03 17.21 24.97
N GLU A 62 -0.37 17.24 23.82
CA GLU A 62 -0.88 17.80 22.57
C GLU A 62 -1.29 16.72 21.59
N THR A 63 -2.31 17.01 20.78
CA THR A 63 -2.83 16.09 19.75
C THR A 63 -2.47 16.62 18.37
N SER A 64 -1.74 15.83 17.61
CA SER A 64 -1.42 16.09 16.20
C SER A 64 -2.19 15.14 15.31
N ILE A 65 -2.95 15.69 14.36
CA ILE A 65 -3.73 14.91 13.39
C ILE A 65 -3.46 15.39 11.96
N SER A 66 -3.45 14.45 11.01
CA SER A 66 -3.49 14.76 9.58
C SER A 66 -4.77 15.52 9.22
N ARG A 67 -4.66 16.54 8.37
CA ARG A 67 -5.80 17.30 7.80
C ARG A 67 -5.55 17.52 6.31
N LEU A 68 -6.63 17.62 5.54
CA LEU A 68 -6.63 18.06 4.14
C LEU A 68 -6.66 19.60 4.08
#